data_AF-A0A846N9T5-F1
#
_entry.id   AF-A0A846N9T5-F1
#
_cell.length_a   1.000
_cell.length_b   1.000
_cell.length_c   1.000
_cell.angle_alpha   90.00
_cell.angle_beta   90.00
_cell.angle_gamma   90.00
#
_symmetry.space_group_name_H-M   'P 1'
#
loop_
_entity.id
_entity.type
_entity.pdbx_description
1 polymer ?
#
loop_
_entity_poly.entity_id
_entity_poly.type
_entity_poly.pdbx_seq_one_letter_code
_entity_poly.pdbx_strand_id
1 'polypeptide(L)'
;MSENLVENIGKTIDRLITVDVGGRGVIQKLYPPALERQGGAPLTLQAAKRLREVVGEGDTVLIATGMLIYPYWELGETDGPLGGAALARALQIGLDAKPVLVTDKVLTDMVT
;
A
#
# COMPACT_ATOMS: atom_id res chain seq x y z
N MET A 1 -4.22 -3.33 -22.80
CA MET A 1 -2.87 -2.71 -22.83
C MET A 1 -1.86 -3.79 -23.11
N SER A 2 -0.76 -3.50 -23.82
CA SER A 2 0.32 -4.48 -23.95
C SER A 2 0.95 -4.75 -22.59
N GLU A 3 1.46 -5.96 -22.37
CA GLU A 3 2.14 -6.32 -21.11
C GLU A 3 3.32 -5.39 -20.83
N ASN A 4 4.08 -5.05 -21.87
CA ASN A 4 5.18 -4.09 -21.78
C ASN A 4 4.75 -2.70 -21.29
N LEU A 5 3.55 -2.22 -21.67
CA LEU A 5 3.04 -0.94 -21.20
C LEU A 5 2.72 -0.99 -19.70
N VAL A 6 2.03 -2.04 -19.25
CA VAL A 6 1.67 -2.22 -17.82
C VAL A 6 2.93 -2.30 -16.96
N GLU A 7 3.95 -3.03 -17.42
CA GLU A 7 5.21 -3.17 -16.71
C GLU A 7 5.96 -1.83 -16.61
N ASN A 8 6.02 -1.05 -17.69
CA ASN A 8 6.63 0.28 -17.68
C ASN A 8 5.91 1.25 -16.75
N ILE A 9 4.57 1.18 -16.68
CA ILE A 9 3.78 1.94 -15.69
C ILE A 9 4.17 1.51 -14.27
N GLY A 10 4.23 0.20 -14.00
CA GLY A 10 4.67 -0.32 -12.70
C GLY A 10 6.06 0.18 -12.30
N LYS A 11 7.04 0.12 -13.20
CA LYS A 11 8.40 0.66 -12.95
C LYS A 11 8.38 2.16 -12.62
N THR A 12 7.50 2.91 -13.30
CA THR A 12 7.35 4.36 -13.08
C THR A 12 6.74 4.64 -11.71
N ILE A 13 5.71 3.89 -11.32
CA ILE A 13 5.07 4.01 -10.00
C ILE A 13 6.07 3.64 -8.91
N ASP A 14 6.77 2.51 -9.02
CA ASP A 14 7.78 2.11 -8.03
C ASP A 14 8.84 3.20 -7.86
N ARG A 15 9.34 3.78 -8.97
CA ARG A 15 10.30 4.89 -8.91
C ARG A 15 9.72 6.13 -8.22
N LEU A 16 8.44 6.43 -8.43
CA LEU A 16 7.77 7.57 -7.80
C LEU A 16 7.63 7.38 -6.29
N ILE A 17 7.19 6.20 -5.84
CA ILE A 17 6.93 5.93 -4.42
C ILE A 17 8.21 5.60 -3.62
N THR A 18 9.35 5.46 -4.30
CA THR A 18 10.66 5.23 -3.67
C THR A 18 11.56 6.45 -3.69
N VAL A 19 11.04 7.62 -4.06
CA VAL A 19 11.78 8.88 -3.94
C VAL A 19 11.98 9.22 -2.45
N ASP A 20 13.25 9.34 -2.06
CA ASP A 20 13.63 9.70 -0.69
C ASP A 20 13.65 11.22 -0.50
N VAL A 21 12.45 11.81 -0.41
CA VAL A 21 12.28 13.26 -0.24
C VAL A 21 12.98 13.77 1.03
N GLY A 22 12.96 12.97 2.10
CA GLY A 22 13.58 13.33 3.38
C GLY A 22 15.07 13.05 3.49
N GLY A 23 15.68 12.41 2.48
CA GLY A 23 17.11 12.07 2.48
C GLY A 23 17.52 11.08 3.57
N ARG A 24 16.61 10.18 4.01
CA ARG A 24 16.88 9.22 5.10
C ARG A 24 17.82 8.08 4.68
N GLY A 25 17.96 7.82 3.38
CA GLY A 25 18.85 6.77 2.84
C GLY A 25 18.36 5.33 3.06
N VAL A 26 17.16 5.14 3.63
CA VAL A 26 16.62 3.83 3.99
C VAL A 26 16.08 3.12 2.75
N ILE A 27 15.25 3.80 1.96
CA ILE A 27 14.53 3.19 0.84
C ILE A 27 15.48 2.70 -0.28
N GLN A 28 16.61 3.39 -0.49
CA GLN A 28 17.63 3.01 -1.46
C GLN A 28 18.35 1.72 -1.07
N LYS A 29 18.37 1.38 0.22
CA LYS A 29 18.93 0.12 0.73
C LYS A 29 17.91 -1.01 0.72
N LEU A 30 16.62 -0.71 0.83
CA LEU A 30 15.55 -1.71 0.92
C LEU A 30 14.96 -2.09 -0.44
N TYR A 31 14.78 -1.13 -1.34
CA TYR A 31 14.06 -1.36 -2.59
C TYR A 31 14.82 -2.30 -3.56
N PRO A 32 16.12 -2.10 -3.88
CA PRO A 32 16.83 -3.01 -4.80
C PRO A 32 16.81 -4.49 -4.38
N PRO A 33 17.12 -4.86 -3.12
CA PRO A 33 17.06 -6.26 -2.71
C PRO A 33 15.63 -6.80 -2.58
N ALA A 34 14.62 -5.95 -2.39
CA ALA A 34 13.21 -6.37 -2.46
C ALA A 34 12.81 -6.69 -3.90
N LEU A 35 13.19 -5.84 -4.86
CA LEU A 35 12.97 -6.04 -6.29
C LEU A 35 13.64 -7.33 -6.79
N GLU A 36 14.89 -7.57 -6.41
CA GLU A 36 15.63 -8.78 -6.74
C GLU A 36 14.92 -10.05 -6.21
N ARG A 37 14.50 -10.03 -4.95
CA ARG A 37 13.76 -11.14 -4.33
C ARG A 37 12.42 -11.45 -5.00
N GLN A 38 11.84 -10.48 -5.70
CA GLN A 38 10.57 -10.62 -6.42
C GLN A 38 10.79 -10.83 -7.94
N GLY A 39 11.99 -11.27 -8.34
CA GLY A 39 12.30 -11.64 -9.72
C GLY A 39 12.47 -10.46 -10.68
N GLY A 40 12.71 -9.25 -10.15
CA GLY A 40 13.02 -8.07 -10.97
C GLY A 40 11.81 -7.34 -11.55
N ALA A 41 10.59 -7.83 -11.30
CA ALA A 41 9.35 -7.20 -11.77
C ALA A 41 8.86 -6.14 -10.78
N PRO A 42 8.15 -5.08 -11.24
CA PRO A 42 7.73 -3.97 -10.37
C PRO A 42 6.88 -4.46 -9.20
N LEU A 43 7.26 -4.06 -7.99
CA LEU A 43 6.68 -4.54 -6.74
C LEU A 43 5.21 -4.14 -6.62
N THR A 44 4.86 -2.91 -6.98
CA THR A 44 3.46 -2.45 -6.96
C THR A 44 2.59 -3.22 -7.95
N LEU A 45 3.11 -3.53 -9.14
CA LEU A 45 2.40 -4.32 -10.13
C LEU A 45 2.20 -5.76 -9.66
N GLN A 46 3.22 -6.37 -9.06
CA GLN A 46 3.12 -7.71 -8.50
C GLN A 46 2.07 -7.76 -7.38
N ALA A 47 2.06 -6.77 -6.48
CA ALA A 47 1.02 -6.65 -5.45
C ALA A 47 -0.38 -6.52 -6.05
N ALA A 48 -0.56 -5.65 -7.05
CA ALA A 48 -1.85 -5.46 -7.73
C ALA A 48 -2.34 -6.73 -8.44
N LYS A 49 -1.44 -7.46 -9.12
CA LYS A 49 -1.75 -8.76 -9.74
C LYS A 49 -2.21 -9.76 -8.68
N ARG A 50 -1.48 -9.85 -7.57
CA ARG A 50 -1.80 -10.79 -6.50
C ARG A 50 -3.16 -10.48 -5.87
N LEU A 51 -3.46 -9.20 -5.59
CA LEU A 51 -4.77 -8.79 -5.08
C LEU A 51 -5.90 -9.19 -6.03
N ARG A 52 -5.75 -8.92 -7.33
CA ARG A 52 -6.74 -9.29 -8.35
C ARG A 52 -6.94 -10.80 -8.48
N GLU A 53 -5.91 -11.60 -8.20
CA GLU A 53 -6.00 -13.07 -8.24
C GLU A 53 -6.76 -13.66 -7.06
N VAL A 54 -6.70 -13.03 -5.89
CA VAL A 54 -7.19 -13.62 -4.63
C VAL A 54 -8.41 -12.95 -4.03
N VAL A 55 -8.74 -11.73 -4.47
CA VAL A 55 -9.89 -10.97 -3.98
C VAL A 55 -10.98 -11.01 -5.04
N GLY A 56 -12.11 -11.62 -4.67
CA GLY A 56 -13.33 -11.67 -5.48
C GLY A 56 -14.37 -10.61 -5.08
N GLU A 57 -15.44 -10.56 -5.88
CA GLU A 57 -16.61 -9.74 -5.61
C GLU A 57 -17.24 -10.12 -4.26
N GLY A 58 -17.53 -9.11 -3.43
CA GLY A 58 -18.13 -9.28 -2.12
C GLY A 58 -17.20 -9.78 -1.02
N ASP A 59 -15.95 -10.11 -1.33
CA ASP A 59 -14.96 -10.57 -0.35
C ASP A 59 -14.63 -9.48 0.66
N THR A 60 -14.43 -9.88 1.92
CA THR A 60 -14.00 -8.95 2.97
C THR A 60 -12.48 -8.85 3.01
N VAL A 61 -11.96 -7.62 2.89
CA VAL A 61 -10.51 -7.36 2.94
C VAL A 61 -10.18 -6.52 4.16
N LEU A 62 -9.44 -7.11 5.11
CA LEU A 62 -8.95 -6.39 6.27
C LEU A 62 -7.71 -5.58 5.91
N ILE A 63 -7.74 -4.28 6.17
CA ILE A 63 -6.61 -3.36 5.97
C ILE A 63 -6.20 -2.83 7.34
N ALA A 64 -5.11 -3.37 7.88
CA ALA A 64 -4.56 -2.95 9.16
C ALA A 64 -3.63 -1.75 8.99
N THR A 65 -3.86 -0.70 9.78
CA THR A 65 -3.07 0.53 9.76
C THR A 65 -3.13 1.25 11.11
N GLY A 66 -2.28 2.25 11.31
CA GLY A 66 -2.16 2.99 12.57
C GLY A 66 -0.77 2.84 13.16
N MET A 67 -0.20 3.96 13.59
CA MET A 67 1.07 4.00 14.29
C MET A 67 1.00 5.10 15.34
N LEU A 68 1.02 4.71 16.62
CA LEU A 68 1.04 5.64 17.73
C LEU A 68 2.36 6.40 17.79
N ILE A 69 2.28 7.70 18.09
CA ILE A 69 3.46 8.56 18.19
C ILE A 69 3.93 8.60 19.64
N TYR A 70 5.10 8.03 19.95
CA TYR A 70 5.67 8.16 21.29
C TYR A 70 6.13 9.61 21.58
N PRO A 71 5.88 10.18 22.79
CA PRO A 71 5.16 9.61 23.93
C PRO A 71 3.65 9.93 23.97
N TYR A 72 3.09 10.51 22.91
CA TYR A 72 1.69 10.92 22.78
C TYR A 72 0.82 9.78 22.25
N TRP A 73 0.48 8.83 23.13
CA TRP A 73 -0.29 7.62 22.80
C TRP A 73 -1.73 7.87 22.34
N GLU A 74 -2.19 9.11 22.39
CA GLU A 74 -3.45 9.59 21.84
C GLU A 74 -3.35 10.07 20.39
N LEU A 75 -2.14 10.21 19.85
CA LEU A 75 -1.89 10.69 18.49
C LEU A 75 -1.36 9.56 17.59
N GLY A 76 -1.87 9.52 16.36
CA GLY A 76 -1.42 8.62 15.30
C GLY A 76 -0.68 9.36 14.19
N GLU A 77 0.28 8.69 13.57
CA GLU A 77 0.92 9.16 12.35
C GLU A 77 -0.03 9.05 11.15
N THR A 78 0.08 9.97 10.19
CA THR A 78 -0.83 10.07 9.04
C THR A 78 -0.48 9.16 7.87
N ASP A 79 0.74 8.60 7.83
CA ASP A 79 1.28 7.86 6.68
C ASP A 79 0.43 6.61 6.34
N GLY A 80 0.11 5.81 7.36
CA GLY A 80 -0.68 4.59 7.20
C GLY A 80 -2.16 4.80 6.84
N PRO A 81 -2.93 5.60 7.58
CA PRO A 81 -4.38 5.74 7.38
C PRO A 81 -4.76 6.19 5.97
N LEU A 82 -4.02 7.15 5.39
CA LEU A 82 -4.30 7.67 4.05
C LEU A 82 -4.07 6.62 2.96
N GLY A 83 -2.98 5.84 3.07
CA GLY A 83 -2.72 4.71 2.18
C GLY A 83 -3.77 3.62 2.31
N GLY A 84 -4.20 3.32 3.54
CA GLY A 84 -5.27 2.36 3.83
C GLY A 84 -6.60 2.76 3.18
N ALA A 85 -6.99 4.03 3.30
CA ALA A 85 -8.21 4.55 2.68
C ALA A 85 -8.15 4.51 1.15
N ALA A 86 -7.00 4.87 0.55
CA ALA A 86 -6.81 4.78 -0.90
C ALA A 86 -6.90 3.34 -1.41
N LEU A 87 -6.28 2.38 -0.71
CA LEU A 87 -6.34 0.96 -1.05
C LEU A 87 -7.77 0.41 -0.88
N ALA A 88 -8.44 0.75 0.21
CA ALA A 88 -9.84 0.39 0.44
C ALA A 88 -10.71 0.84 -0.73
N ARG A 89 -10.58 2.11 -1.15
CA ARG A 89 -11.34 2.64 -2.28
C ARG A 89 -11.04 1.91 -3.57
N ALA A 90 -9.77 1.63 -3.86
CA ALA A 90 -9.35 0.91 -5.06
C ALA A 90 -9.93 -0.52 -5.12
N LEU A 91 -9.92 -1.23 -3.99
CA LEU A 91 -10.50 -2.58 -3.90
C LEU A 91 -12.02 -2.55 -4.05
N GLN A 92 -12.69 -1.57 -3.44
CA GLN A 92 -14.15 -1.41 -3.56
C GLN A 92 -14.57 -1.15 -5.01
N ILE A 93 -13.96 -0.18 -5.70
CA ILE A 93 -14.41 0.18 -7.05
C ILE A 93 -13.82 -0.73 -8.14
N GLY A 94 -12.67 -1.34 -7.89
CA GLY A 94 -11.93 -2.12 -8.87
C GLY A 94 -12.29 -3.61 -8.85
N LEU A 95 -12.67 -4.15 -7.69
CA LEU A 95 -12.93 -5.59 -7.48
C LEU A 95 -14.28 -5.87 -6.80
N ASP A 96 -15.07 -4.83 -6.49
CA ASP A 96 -16.33 -4.94 -5.73
C ASP A 96 -16.17 -5.68 -4.38
N ALA A 97 -15.00 -5.52 -3.76
CA ALA A 97 -14.72 -6.05 -2.44
C ALA A 97 -15.34 -5.18 -1.33
N LYS A 98 -15.34 -5.70 -0.10
CA LYS A 98 -15.79 -5.04 1.13
C LYS A 98 -14.58 -4.78 2.04
N PRO A 99 -13.86 -3.67 1.88
CA PRO A 99 -12.75 -3.32 2.76
C PRO A 99 -13.21 -3.02 4.18
N VAL A 100 -12.42 -3.42 5.17
CA VAL A 100 -12.59 -3.07 6.58
C VAL A 100 -11.26 -2.55 7.09
N LEU A 101 -11.24 -1.28 7.53
CA LEU A 101 -10.06 -0.69 8.17
C LEU A 101 -9.97 -1.16 9.62
N VAL A 102 -8.79 -1.63 10.02
CA VAL A 102 -8.48 -2.10 11.36
C VAL A 102 -7.38 -1.20 11.93
N THR A 103 -7.63 -0.61 13.09
CA THR A 103 -6.66 0.27 13.75
C THR A 103 -6.79 0.20 15.28
N ASP A 104 -5.86 0.82 15.99
CA ASP A 104 -5.92 0.98 17.44
C ASP A 104 -7.15 1.78 17.84
N LYS A 105 -7.79 1.40 18.96
CA LYS A 105 -9.04 2.04 19.41
C LYS A 105 -8.95 3.57 19.48
N VAL A 106 -7.82 4.09 19.95
CA VAL A 106 -7.56 5.53 20.09
C VAL A 106 -7.40 6.26 18.75
N LEU A 107 -7.19 5.54 17.65
CA LEU A 107 -6.99 6.08 16.30
C LEU A 107 -8.21 5.91 15.39
N THR A 108 -9.35 5.44 15.92
CA THR A 108 -10.54 5.13 15.10
C THR A 108 -11.02 6.34 14.28
N ASP A 109 -10.94 7.54 14.84
CA ASP A 109 -11.35 8.79 14.17
C ASP A 109 -10.46 9.12 12.96
N MET A 110 -9.28 8.51 12.82
CA MET A 110 -8.40 8.71 11.66
C MET A 110 -8.77 7.85 10.45
N VAL A 111 -9.64 6.85 10.63
CA VAL A 111 -10.01 5.86 9.59
C VAL A 111 -11.52 5.76 9.36
N THR A 112 -12.30 6.65 9.97
CA THR A 112 -13.77 6.76 9.83
C THR A 112 -14.16 8.03 9.12
#